data_AF-A0A957D7I0-F1
#
_entry.id   AF-A0A957D7I0-F1
#
_cell.length_a   1.000
_cell.length_b   1.000
_cell.length_c   1.000
_cell.angle_alpha   90.00
_cell.angle_beta   90.00
_cell.angle_gamma   90.00
#
_symmetry.space_group_name_H-M   'P 1'
#
loop_
_entity.id
_entity.type
_entity.pdbx_description
1 polymer ?
#
loop_
_entity_poly.entity_id
_entity_poly.type
_entity_poly.pdbx_seq_one_letter_code
_entity_poly.pdbx_strand_id
1 'polypeptide(L)'
;MHEQLIDTSETPHVMLTRCGGDVTIATWQRKAVAVSGEGCDVETPEVDVVQVGADTAVSLRIPPHSRLTIGDVSGNLTIKHVAGLVSIGQVTGDLRLATVGNVQAKSAAKLHGEGIDGPLTVTAVTQTILLRNTRDVAIEQAGGDVSIRYANGDVALGRIGGRLDLRTISGSLTVKWVDGTVYFGNLGGQVMLSDVRSVVHLVGGLMQGEHTITGSADLFVYWPTGAALSLTAEAAQIRNGLKLRSVTETTSEGLTTLTGYLKDFKTALRLHTPARIGLLPWDGSGEPDYADGDVLFAPPPEPAAEPAAVPVQAVDVGMGTAVSRAVAEVLTSIELELGPEWKHRFAALELEKRLTEAIAAELQSDLTAA
;
A
#
# COMPACT_ATOMS: atom_id res chain seq x y z
N MET A 1 -25.61 38.95 0.88
CA MET A 1 -25.40 37.59 0.36
C MET A 1 -26.36 37.42 -0.80
N HIS A 2 -25.86 37.39 -2.03
CA HIS A 2 -26.69 37.17 -3.21
C HIS A 2 -26.91 35.67 -3.39
N GLU A 3 -28.18 35.26 -3.42
CA GLU A 3 -28.59 33.90 -3.76
C GLU A 3 -29.25 33.96 -5.14
N GLN A 4 -28.76 33.15 -6.07
CA GLN A 4 -29.36 32.95 -7.38
C GLN A 4 -30.02 31.58 -7.43
N LEU A 5 -31.26 31.55 -7.88
CA LEU A 5 -32.04 30.32 -8.04
C LEU A 5 -32.25 30.05 -9.52
N ILE A 6 -31.87 28.86 -9.96
CA ILE A 6 -32.05 28.39 -11.33
C ILE A 6 -32.99 27.19 -11.29
N ASP A 7 -34.12 27.27 -11.97
CA ASP A 7 -35.05 26.14 -12.10
C ASP A 7 -34.45 25.07 -13.03
N THR A 8 -34.55 23.81 -12.61
CA THR A 8 -33.96 22.66 -13.31
C THR A 8 -34.87 21.43 -13.18
N SER A 9 -34.47 20.30 -13.76
CA SER A 9 -35.10 19.00 -13.52
C SER A 9 -34.64 18.36 -12.20
N GLU A 10 -34.98 17.08 -11.99
CA GLU A 10 -34.57 16.30 -10.81
C GLU A 10 -33.12 15.80 -10.89
N THR A 11 -32.52 15.81 -12.08
CA THR A 11 -31.18 15.27 -12.36
C THR A 11 -30.32 16.24 -13.16
N PRO A 12 -30.13 17.50 -12.70
CA PRO A 12 -29.32 18.45 -13.43
C PRO A 12 -27.83 18.05 -13.41
N HIS A 13 -27.08 18.57 -14.37
CA HIS A 13 -25.63 18.53 -14.38
C HIS A 13 -25.10 19.88 -13.89
N VAL A 14 -24.51 19.88 -12.70
CA VAL A 14 -23.87 21.08 -12.13
C VAL A 14 -22.37 21.00 -12.32
N MET A 15 -21.81 22.02 -12.97
CA MET A 15 -20.40 22.13 -13.32
C MET A 15 -19.79 23.31 -12.58
N LEU A 16 -18.95 23.05 -11.58
CA LEU A 16 -18.14 24.07 -10.92
C LEU A 16 -16.77 24.09 -11.59
N THR A 17 -16.49 25.07 -12.46
CA THR A 17 -15.27 25.06 -13.29
C THR A 17 -14.00 25.34 -12.47
N ARG A 18 -14.04 26.38 -11.63
CA ARG A 18 -12.97 26.74 -10.70
C ARG A 18 -13.57 27.41 -9.48
N CYS A 19 -13.02 27.09 -8.31
CA CYS A 19 -13.32 27.78 -7.06
C CYS A 19 -12.05 28.23 -6.34
N GLY A 20 -11.90 29.54 -6.13
CA GLY A 20 -10.78 30.10 -5.36
C GLY A 20 -10.93 29.96 -3.84
N GLY A 21 -12.14 29.71 -3.35
CA GLY A 21 -12.44 29.53 -1.92
C GLY A 21 -12.99 28.15 -1.56
N ASP A 22 -13.64 28.09 -0.40
CA ASP A 22 -14.29 26.88 0.12
C ASP A 22 -15.62 26.61 -0.59
N VAL A 23 -15.89 25.35 -0.87
CA VAL A 23 -17.10 24.89 -1.56
C VAL A 23 -17.93 24.02 -0.62
N THR A 24 -19.20 24.38 -0.45
CA THR A 24 -20.16 23.54 0.27
C THR A 24 -21.31 23.17 -0.64
N ILE A 25 -21.47 21.88 -0.90
CA ILE A 25 -22.56 21.34 -1.72
C ILE A 25 -23.46 20.49 -0.83
N ALA A 26 -24.74 20.83 -0.82
CA ALA A 26 -25.77 20.08 -0.11
C ALA A 26 -26.97 19.84 -1.02
N THR A 27 -27.78 18.84 -0.71
CA THR A 27 -28.99 18.55 -1.49
C THR A 27 -30.26 19.03 -0.81
N TRP A 28 -31.31 19.20 -1.62
CA TRP A 28 -32.64 19.61 -1.18
C TRP A 28 -33.74 19.03 -2.07
N GLN A 29 -35.00 19.17 -1.66
CA GLN A 29 -36.16 18.56 -2.33
C GLN A 29 -36.76 19.42 -3.46
N ARG A 30 -36.07 20.49 -3.88
CA ARG A 30 -36.54 21.37 -4.97
C ARG A 30 -35.89 20.97 -6.29
N LYS A 31 -36.63 21.11 -7.39
CA LYS A 31 -36.14 20.98 -8.77
C LYS A 31 -35.50 22.28 -9.24
N ALA A 32 -34.49 22.70 -8.49
CA ALA A 32 -33.78 23.94 -8.75
C ALA A 32 -32.38 23.84 -8.16
N VAL A 33 -31.46 24.61 -8.71
CA VAL A 33 -30.11 24.81 -8.16
C VAL A 33 -30.07 26.19 -7.54
N ALA A 34 -29.72 26.28 -6.25
CA ALA A 34 -29.40 27.55 -5.62
C ALA A 34 -27.91 27.72 -5.47
N VAL A 35 -27.41 28.86 -5.93
CA VAL A 35 -26.02 29.28 -5.83
C VAL A 35 -25.97 30.47 -4.89
N SER A 36 -25.19 30.36 -3.83
CA SER A 36 -24.97 31.43 -2.84
C SER A 36 -23.48 31.69 -2.71
N GLY A 37 -23.04 32.91 -2.99
CA GLY A 37 -21.65 33.31 -2.87
C GLY A 37 -21.44 34.74 -3.37
N GLU A 38 -20.24 35.27 -3.16
CA GLU A 38 -19.86 36.60 -3.63
C GLU A 38 -19.01 36.48 -4.90
N GLY A 39 -19.34 37.28 -5.92
CA GLY A 39 -18.63 37.20 -7.21
C GLY A 39 -18.80 35.85 -7.92
N CYS A 40 -19.94 35.18 -7.72
CA CYS A 40 -20.27 33.97 -8.48
C CYS A 40 -20.78 34.37 -9.87
N ASP A 41 -20.16 33.80 -10.89
CA ASP A 41 -20.66 33.84 -12.26
C ASP A 41 -21.42 32.54 -12.53
N VAL A 42 -22.66 32.66 -12.96
CA VAL A 42 -23.54 31.51 -13.17
C VAL A 42 -24.10 31.59 -14.58
N GLU A 43 -23.77 30.56 -15.36
CA GLU A 43 -24.21 30.43 -16.75
C GLU A 43 -25.02 29.14 -16.90
N THR A 44 -26.05 29.19 -17.75
CA THR A 44 -26.84 28.01 -18.13
C THR A 44 -26.68 27.79 -19.63
N PRO A 45 -25.63 27.09 -20.07
CA PRO A 45 -25.33 26.93 -21.50
C PRO A 45 -26.39 26.07 -22.21
N GLU A 46 -26.96 25.10 -21.49
CA GLU A 46 -27.98 24.18 -21.98
C GLU A 46 -29.06 23.94 -20.92
N VAL A 47 -30.16 23.32 -21.32
CA VAL A 47 -31.22 22.91 -20.38
C VAL A 47 -30.63 21.91 -19.37
N ASP A 48 -30.91 22.12 -18.09
CA ASP A 48 -30.42 21.30 -16.96
C ASP A 48 -28.89 21.27 -16.76
N VAL A 49 -28.15 22.16 -17.44
CA VAL A 49 -26.72 22.36 -17.20
C VAL A 49 -26.53 23.70 -16.50
N VAL A 50 -25.96 23.66 -15.29
CA VAL A 50 -25.65 24.86 -14.51
C VAL A 50 -24.15 24.94 -14.33
N GLN A 51 -23.53 25.91 -14.98
CA GLN A 51 -22.11 26.21 -14.85
C GLN A 51 -21.92 27.32 -13.82
N VAL A 52 -21.04 27.10 -12.85
CA VAL A 52 -20.71 28.05 -11.80
C VAL A 52 -19.21 28.28 -11.80
N GLY A 53 -18.80 29.55 -11.81
CA GLY A 53 -17.44 30.00 -11.53
C GLY A 53 -17.45 30.89 -10.30
N ALA A 54 -16.49 30.70 -9.39
CA ALA A 54 -16.36 31.56 -8.22
C ALA A 54 -14.89 31.75 -7.83
N ASP A 55 -14.48 32.98 -7.54
CA ASP A 55 -13.15 33.24 -6.98
C ASP A 55 -13.13 33.15 -5.45
N THR A 56 -14.31 33.13 -4.81
CA THR A 56 -14.48 33.10 -3.35
C THR A 56 -15.23 31.84 -2.92
N ALA A 57 -15.63 31.78 -1.64
CA ALA A 57 -16.38 30.64 -1.12
C ALA A 57 -17.81 30.60 -1.70
N VAL A 58 -18.26 29.39 -2.05
CA VAL A 58 -19.57 29.16 -2.66
C VAL A 58 -20.33 28.06 -1.95
N SER A 59 -21.62 28.28 -1.76
CA SER A 59 -22.57 27.26 -1.30
C SER A 59 -23.56 26.93 -2.41
N LEU A 60 -23.67 25.65 -2.73
CA LEU A 60 -24.57 25.11 -3.73
C LEU A 60 -25.62 24.23 -3.06
N ARG A 61 -26.89 24.45 -3.40
CA ARG A 61 -27.99 23.53 -3.08
C ARG A 61 -28.57 22.95 -4.35
N ILE A 62 -28.56 21.63 -4.45
CA ILE A 62 -28.89 20.93 -5.69
C ILE A 62 -29.90 19.80 -5.44
N PRO A 63 -30.62 19.33 -6.46
CA PRO A 63 -31.42 18.10 -6.36
C PRO A 63 -30.58 16.86 -5.99
N PRO A 64 -31.13 15.85 -5.30
CA PRO A 64 -30.37 14.71 -4.78
C PRO A 64 -29.69 13.84 -5.85
N HIS A 65 -30.27 13.75 -7.04
CA HIS A 65 -29.79 12.92 -8.16
C HIS A 65 -28.98 13.72 -9.19
N SER A 66 -28.48 14.89 -8.81
CA SER A 66 -27.66 15.73 -9.69
C SER A 66 -26.31 15.10 -9.99
N ARG A 67 -25.83 15.27 -11.22
CA ARG A 67 -24.45 14.97 -11.59
C ARG A 67 -23.58 16.17 -11.27
N LEU A 68 -22.45 15.94 -10.59
CA LEU A 68 -21.51 16.98 -10.23
C LEU A 68 -20.19 16.81 -10.98
N THR A 69 -19.74 17.88 -11.61
CA THR A 69 -18.38 18.01 -12.13
C THR A 69 -17.75 19.22 -11.49
N ILE A 70 -16.80 18.97 -10.60
CA ILE A 70 -16.07 19.99 -9.86
C ILE A 70 -14.64 20.00 -10.42
N GLY A 71 -14.20 21.14 -10.91
CA GLY A 71 -12.84 21.37 -11.36
C GLY A 71 -11.91 21.58 -10.17
N ASP A 72 -11.07 22.62 -10.25
CA ASP A 72 -10.08 22.89 -9.22
C ASP A 72 -10.66 23.74 -8.10
N VAL A 73 -10.44 23.29 -6.87
CA VAL A 73 -10.86 23.97 -5.63
C VAL A 73 -9.62 24.29 -4.82
N SER A 74 -9.33 25.58 -4.66
CA SER A 74 -8.19 26.04 -3.86
C SER A 74 -8.42 25.89 -2.35
N GLY A 75 -9.68 25.92 -1.91
CA GLY A 75 -10.07 25.74 -0.51
C GLY A 75 -10.48 24.30 -0.16
N ASN A 76 -11.35 24.18 0.84
CA ASN A 76 -11.96 22.94 1.27
C ASN A 76 -13.22 22.63 0.45
N LEU A 77 -13.47 21.35 0.20
CA LEU A 77 -14.68 20.89 -0.49
C LEU A 77 -15.49 19.99 0.44
N THR A 78 -16.74 20.36 0.70
CA THR A 78 -17.69 19.55 1.47
C THR A 78 -18.88 19.19 0.61
N ILE A 79 -19.19 17.90 0.48
CA ILE A 79 -20.33 17.39 -0.29
C ILE A 79 -21.20 16.52 0.63
N LYS A 80 -22.49 16.82 0.68
CA LYS A 80 -23.46 16.14 1.54
C LYS A 80 -24.69 15.68 0.77
N HIS A 81 -25.08 14.42 0.98
CA HIS A 81 -26.36 13.84 0.52
C HIS A 81 -26.56 13.84 -1.00
N VAL A 82 -25.48 13.65 -1.78
CA VAL A 82 -25.52 13.62 -3.24
C VAL A 82 -25.49 12.18 -3.73
N ALA A 83 -26.60 11.68 -4.27
CA ALA A 83 -26.69 10.31 -4.77
C ALA A 83 -26.13 10.13 -6.18
N GLY A 84 -26.06 11.22 -6.96
CA GLY A 84 -25.54 11.21 -8.33
C GLY A 84 -24.01 11.00 -8.41
N LEU A 85 -23.52 10.97 -9.65
CA LEU A 85 -22.08 10.87 -9.93
C LEU A 85 -21.37 12.17 -9.56
N VAL A 86 -20.27 12.06 -8.83
CA VAL A 86 -19.41 13.19 -8.45
C VAL A 86 -18.02 12.99 -9.03
N SER A 87 -17.62 13.88 -9.95
CA SER A 87 -16.25 13.96 -10.46
C SER A 87 -15.59 15.22 -9.91
N ILE A 88 -14.45 15.06 -9.26
CA ILE A 88 -13.71 16.13 -8.57
C ILE A 88 -12.31 16.21 -9.17
N GLY A 89 -11.90 17.42 -9.54
CA GLY A 89 -10.55 17.73 -9.97
C GLY A 89 -9.57 17.74 -8.80
N GLN A 90 -8.72 18.76 -8.76
CA GLN A 90 -7.78 18.95 -7.67
C GLN A 90 -8.42 19.77 -6.55
N VAL A 91 -8.33 19.26 -5.32
CA VAL A 91 -8.67 19.99 -4.10
C VAL A 91 -7.38 20.26 -3.34
N THR A 92 -7.01 21.54 -3.21
CA THR A 92 -5.79 21.91 -2.46
C THR A 92 -5.99 21.75 -0.94
N GLY A 93 -7.24 21.92 -0.45
CA GLY A 93 -7.60 21.74 0.95
C GLY A 93 -8.17 20.35 1.29
N ASP A 94 -9.04 20.33 2.31
CA ASP A 94 -9.69 19.12 2.80
C ASP A 94 -10.91 18.75 1.92
N LEU A 95 -11.03 17.46 1.58
CA LEU A 95 -12.20 16.88 0.95
C LEU A 95 -13.04 16.12 1.98
N ARG A 96 -14.27 16.60 2.22
CA ARG A 96 -15.26 15.97 3.10
C ARG A 96 -16.45 15.46 2.30
N LEU A 97 -16.72 14.16 2.39
CA LEU A 97 -17.80 13.47 1.70
C LEU A 97 -18.72 12.83 2.74
N ALA A 98 -20.01 13.13 2.71
CA ALA A 98 -20.99 12.54 3.62
C ALA A 98 -22.25 12.10 2.89
N THR A 99 -22.57 10.80 2.94
CA THR A 99 -23.74 10.21 2.27
C THR A 99 -23.74 10.54 0.78
N VAL A 100 -22.74 10.03 0.06
CA VAL A 100 -22.55 10.29 -1.37
C VAL A 100 -22.57 9.00 -2.18
N GLY A 101 -22.95 9.12 -3.45
CA GLY A 101 -22.95 8.01 -4.41
C GLY A 101 -21.54 7.69 -4.93
N ASN A 102 -21.40 7.63 -6.25
CA ASN A 102 -20.11 7.38 -6.91
C ASN A 102 -19.23 8.63 -6.88
N VAL A 103 -17.99 8.49 -6.43
CA VAL A 103 -17.03 9.59 -6.33
C VAL A 103 -15.72 9.25 -7.02
N GLN A 104 -15.29 10.13 -7.91
CA GLN A 104 -13.95 10.14 -8.50
C GLN A 104 -13.28 11.46 -8.14
N ALA A 105 -12.11 11.41 -7.51
CA ALA A 105 -11.33 12.60 -7.18
C ALA A 105 -9.89 12.46 -7.66
N LYS A 106 -9.33 13.51 -8.27
CA LYS A 106 -7.91 13.48 -8.67
C LYS A 106 -7.01 13.63 -7.44
N SER A 107 -7.17 14.71 -6.69
CA SER A 107 -6.34 14.91 -5.51
C SER A 107 -7.00 15.73 -4.41
N ALA A 108 -6.55 15.48 -3.18
CA ALA A 108 -6.94 16.22 -1.99
C ALA A 108 -5.76 16.33 -1.00
N ALA A 109 -5.77 17.32 -0.10
CA ALA A 109 -4.82 17.31 1.01
C ALA A 109 -5.18 16.24 2.04
N LYS A 110 -6.43 16.28 2.51
CA LYS A 110 -7.02 15.27 3.40
C LYS A 110 -8.33 14.77 2.79
N LEU A 111 -8.63 13.50 3.05
CA LEU A 111 -9.90 12.90 2.63
C LEU A 111 -10.63 12.37 3.86
N HIS A 112 -11.83 12.88 4.11
CA HIS A 112 -12.75 12.33 5.09
C HIS A 112 -14.04 11.93 4.38
N GLY A 113 -14.33 10.62 4.33
CA GLY A 113 -15.54 10.07 3.75
C GLY A 113 -16.36 9.29 4.77
N GLU A 114 -17.65 9.59 4.86
CA GLU A 114 -18.61 8.82 5.64
C GLU A 114 -19.86 8.48 4.82
N GLY A 115 -20.20 7.19 4.72
CA GLY A 115 -21.40 6.75 3.98
C GLY A 115 -21.23 6.97 2.47
N ILE A 116 -20.24 6.32 1.87
CA ILE A 116 -20.06 6.35 0.42
C ILE A 116 -20.69 5.08 -0.14
N ASP A 117 -21.87 5.24 -0.72
CA ASP A 117 -22.67 4.14 -1.24
C ASP A 117 -22.18 3.67 -2.63
N GLY A 118 -21.47 4.52 -3.37
CA GLY A 118 -20.85 4.14 -4.64
C GLY A 118 -19.39 3.68 -4.50
N PRO A 119 -18.73 3.34 -5.62
CA PRO A 119 -17.29 3.21 -5.63
C PRO A 119 -16.63 4.57 -5.41
N LEU A 120 -15.54 4.58 -4.64
CA LEU A 120 -14.66 5.72 -4.44
C LEU A 120 -13.34 5.47 -5.16
N THR A 121 -12.97 6.36 -6.08
CA THR A 121 -11.65 6.34 -6.73
C THR A 121 -10.92 7.65 -6.47
N VAL A 122 -9.70 7.56 -5.91
CA VAL A 122 -8.86 8.73 -5.64
C VAL A 122 -7.44 8.51 -6.13
N THR A 123 -6.92 9.40 -6.96
CA THR A 123 -5.55 9.25 -7.47
C THR A 123 -4.52 9.56 -6.38
N ALA A 124 -4.58 10.72 -5.73
CA ALA A 124 -3.58 11.10 -4.73
C ALA A 124 -4.15 11.88 -3.55
N VAL A 125 -3.80 11.47 -2.32
CA VAL A 125 -4.04 12.28 -1.11
C VAL A 125 -2.71 12.56 -0.45
N THR A 126 -2.39 13.82 -0.16
CA THR A 126 -1.05 14.18 0.33
C THR A 126 -0.85 13.91 1.81
N GLN A 127 -1.91 13.95 2.62
CA GLN A 127 -1.87 13.74 4.06
C GLN A 127 -2.70 12.50 4.45
N THR A 128 -3.76 12.68 5.23
CA THR A 128 -4.51 11.61 5.88
C THR A 128 -5.79 11.26 5.13
N ILE A 129 -6.11 9.97 5.10
CA ILE A 129 -7.39 9.44 4.63
C ILE A 129 -8.13 8.80 5.81
N LEU A 130 -9.37 9.22 6.03
CA LEU A 130 -10.31 8.62 6.97
C LEU A 130 -11.59 8.27 6.23
N LEU A 131 -11.86 6.98 6.08
CA LEU A 131 -13.06 6.49 5.41
C LEU A 131 -13.87 5.60 6.36
N ARG A 132 -15.18 5.83 6.38
CA ARG A 132 -16.12 5.05 7.18
C ARG A 132 -17.36 4.70 6.35
N ASN A 133 -17.80 3.45 6.45
CA ASN A 133 -19.01 2.97 5.78
C ASN A 133 -18.96 3.26 4.27
N THR A 134 -18.05 2.59 3.58
CA THR A 134 -17.83 2.73 2.15
C THR A 134 -18.15 1.42 1.44
N ARG A 135 -18.39 1.45 0.13
CA ARG A 135 -18.49 0.23 -0.69
C ARG A 135 -17.09 -0.18 -1.19
N ASP A 136 -16.76 0.16 -2.43
CA ASP A 136 -15.46 -0.11 -3.03
C ASP A 136 -14.56 1.11 -2.89
N VAL A 137 -13.28 0.88 -2.60
CA VAL A 137 -12.29 1.95 -2.44
C VAL A 137 -11.05 1.66 -3.27
N ALA A 138 -10.72 2.56 -4.19
CA ALA A 138 -9.49 2.53 -4.97
C ALA A 138 -8.71 3.82 -4.70
N ILE A 139 -7.53 3.71 -4.08
CA ILE A 139 -6.64 4.86 -3.81
C ILE A 139 -5.26 4.54 -4.35
N GLU A 140 -4.76 5.32 -5.31
CA GLU A 140 -3.45 5.02 -5.90
C GLU A 140 -2.31 5.48 -5.00
N GLN A 141 -2.41 6.67 -4.39
CA GLN A 141 -1.36 7.23 -3.53
C GLN A 141 -1.91 7.95 -2.31
N ALA A 142 -1.32 7.65 -1.15
CA ALA A 142 -1.57 8.31 0.13
C ALA A 142 -0.22 8.71 0.74
N GLY A 143 0.03 10.01 0.91
CA GLY A 143 1.28 10.51 1.47
C GLY A 143 1.41 10.32 2.98
N GLY A 144 0.29 10.21 3.70
CA GLY A 144 0.25 9.98 5.14
C GLY A 144 -0.56 8.75 5.53
N ASP A 145 -1.20 8.82 6.68
CA ASP A 145 -1.93 7.69 7.27
C ASP A 145 -3.27 7.42 6.58
N VAL A 146 -3.65 6.15 6.50
CA VAL A 146 -4.91 5.69 5.94
C VAL A 146 -5.67 4.88 6.98
N SER A 147 -6.88 5.30 7.30
CA SER A 147 -7.82 4.54 8.13
C SER A 147 -9.12 4.30 7.37
N ILE A 148 -9.47 3.04 7.15
CA ILE A 148 -10.73 2.63 6.51
C ILE A 148 -11.46 1.68 7.43
N ARG A 149 -12.70 2.01 7.76
CA ARG A 149 -13.56 1.22 8.64
C ARG A 149 -14.89 0.93 7.98
N TYR A 150 -15.30 -0.35 8.01
CA TYR A 150 -16.55 -0.80 7.40
C TYR A 150 -16.59 -0.55 5.89
N ALA A 151 -15.71 -1.23 5.15
CA ALA A 151 -15.80 -1.30 3.70
C ALA A 151 -16.59 -2.55 3.30
N ASN A 152 -17.72 -2.38 2.63
CA ASN A 152 -18.61 -3.48 2.23
C ASN A 152 -18.28 -4.05 0.84
N GLY A 153 -17.23 -3.54 0.19
CA GLY A 153 -16.74 -4.00 -1.09
C GLY A 153 -15.22 -4.19 -1.10
N ASP A 154 -14.62 -4.13 -2.28
CA ASP A 154 -13.19 -4.36 -2.47
C ASP A 154 -12.37 -3.09 -2.14
N VAL A 155 -11.17 -3.29 -1.62
CA VAL A 155 -10.24 -2.20 -1.27
C VAL A 155 -8.91 -2.39 -1.99
N ALA A 156 -8.56 -1.45 -2.84
CA ALA A 156 -7.31 -1.42 -3.60
C ALA A 156 -6.50 -0.17 -3.24
N LEU A 157 -5.35 -0.35 -2.61
CA LEU A 157 -4.46 0.73 -2.19
C LEU A 157 -3.10 0.56 -2.90
N GLY A 158 -2.63 1.62 -3.54
CA GLY A 158 -1.34 1.62 -4.24
C GLY A 158 -0.18 1.84 -3.27
N ARG A 159 0.20 3.10 -3.05
CA ARG A 159 1.31 3.47 -2.18
C ARG A 159 0.84 4.28 -0.98
N ILE A 160 1.24 3.87 0.21
CA ILE A 160 0.93 4.54 1.48
C ILE A 160 2.23 4.93 2.18
N GLY A 161 2.43 6.22 2.41
CA GLY A 161 3.61 6.78 3.08
C GLY A 161 3.55 6.72 4.61
N GLY A 162 2.35 6.54 5.18
CA GLY A 162 2.14 6.47 6.62
C GLY A 162 1.69 5.10 7.13
N ARG A 163 0.99 5.11 8.27
CA ARG A 163 0.34 3.95 8.87
C ARG A 163 -0.93 3.56 8.10
N LEU A 164 -1.20 2.26 8.01
CA LEU A 164 -2.43 1.72 7.46
C LEU A 164 -3.26 1.04 8.57
N ASP A 165 -4.51 1.47 8.79
CA ASP A 165 -5.47 0.85 9.72
C ASP A 165 -6.75 0.47 8.94
N LEU A 166 -6.91 -0.83 8.66
CA LEU A 166 -8.11 -1.36 7.97
C LEU A 166 -8.90 -2.25 8.92
N ARG A 167 -10.17 -1.90 9.13
CA ARG A 167 -11.07 -2.66 10.01
C ARG A 167 -12.40 -2.98 9.34
N THR A 168 -12.81 -4.24 9.40
CA THR A 168 -14.10 -4.71 8.86
C THR A 168 -14.20 -4.42 7.36
N ILE A 169 -13.43 -5.17 6.58
CA ILE A 169 -13.44 -5.11 5.11
C ILE A 169 -14.11 -6.40 4.63
N SER A 170 -15.17 -6.29 3.84
CA SER A 170 -15.95 -7.47 3.43
C SER A 170 -15.46 -8.10 2.13
N GLY A 171 -14.98 -7.28 1.20
CA GLY A 171 -14.42 -7.71 -0.08
C GLY A 171 -12.92 -8.02 0.00
N SER A 172 -12.31 -8.20 -1.16
CA SER A 172 -10.88 -8.46 -1.31
C SER A 172 -10.06 -7.20 -1.04
N LEU A 173 -8.86 -7.38 -0.50
CA LEU A 173 -7.94 -6.31 -0.15
C LEU A 173 -6.65 -6.47 -0.93
N THR A 174 -6.26 -5.46 -1.70
CA THR A 174 -4.94 -5.39 -2.34
C THR A 174 -4.21 -4.14 -1.88
N VAL A 175 -3.01 -4.30 -1.32
CA VAL A 175 -2.14 -3.18 -0.95
C VAL A 175 -0.76 -3.41 -1.53
N LYS A 176 -0.30 -2.50 -2.40
CA LYS A 176 0.98 -2.70 -3.10
C LYS A 176 2.18 -2.30 -2.23
N TRP A 177 2.11 -1.15 -1.55
CA TRP A 177 3.26 -0.62 -0.84
C TRP A 177 2.85 0.18 0.40
N VAL A 178 3.44 -0.13 1.56
CA VAL A 178 3.26 0.63 2.81
C VAL A 178 4.60 0.91 3.48
N ASP A 179 4.84 2.17 3.79
CA ASP A 179 6.04 2.62 4.50
C ASP A 179 5.95 2.42 6.02
N GLY A 180 4.77 2.63 6.59
CA GLY A 180 4.51 2.51 8.02
C GLY A 180 3.97 1.16 8.45
N THR A 181 3.60 1.07 9.74
CA THR A 181 2.97 -0.11 10.34
C THR A 181 1.57 -0.34 9.76
N VAL A 182 1.21 -1.60 9.57
CA VAL A 182 -0.09 -2.03 9.08
C VAL A 182 -0.87 -2.69 10.19
N TYR A 183 -2.12 -2.28 10.39
CA TYR A 183 -3.07 -2.86 11.33
C TYR A 183 -4.29 -3.34 10.56
N PHE A 184 -4.56 -4.62 10.65
CA PHE A 184 -5.70 -5.27 10.03
C PHE A 184 -6.60 -5.90 11.06
N GLY A 185 -7.90 -5.77 10.88
CA GLY A 185 -8.86 -6.52 11.68
C GLY A 185 -10.15 -6.81 10.95
N ASN A 186 -10.67 -8.02 11.15
CA ASN A 186 -11.92 -8.49 10.55
C ASN A 186 -11.95 -8.30 9.02
N LEU A 187 -11.04 -8.98 8.32
CA LEU A 187 -10.95 -8.92 6.86
C LEU A 187 -11.69 -10.11 6.22
N GLY A 188 -12.35 -9.83 5.10
CA GLY A 188 -12.97 -10.77 4.18
C GLY A 188 -12.21 -10.85 2.86
N GLY A 189 -12.75 -11.65 1.94
CA GLY A 189 -12.18 -11.82 0.60
C GLY A 189 -10.74 -12.33 0.58
N GLN A 190 -10.06 -12.15 -0.54
CA GLN A 190 -8.63 -12.41 -0.62
C GLN A 190 -7.87 -11.16 -0.17
N VAL A 191 -7.00 -11.30 0.82
CA VAL A 191 -6.02 -10.27 1.18
C VAL A 191 -4.76 -10.49 0.35
N MET A 192 -4.16 -9.44 -0.19
CA MET A 192 -2.87 -9.46 -0.86
C MET A 192 -2.09 -8.20 -0.49
N LEU A 193 -0.96 -8.40 0.18
CA LEU A 193 0.00 -7.37 0.54
C LEU A 193 1.27 -7.64 -0.29
N SER A 194 1.86 -6.63 -0.92
CA SER A 194 3.09 -6.85 -1.70
C SER A 194 4.33 -6.43 -0.93
N ASP A 195 4.46 -5.14 -0.59
CA ASP A 195 5.62 -4.62 0.13
C ASP A 195 5.20 -3.80 1.35
N VAL A 196 5.73 -4.15 2.52
CA VAL A 196 5.53 -3.42 3.77
C VAL A 196 6.90 -3.24 4.40
N ARG A 197 7.31 -1.98 4.61
CA ARG A 197 8.65 -1.66 5.14
C ARG A 197 8.77 -1.79 6.66
N SER A 198 7.64 -1.87 7.35
CA SER A 198 7.56 -1.95 8.81
C SER A 198 6.94 -3.28 9.24
N VAL A 199 6.07 -3.27 10.24
CA VAL A 199 5.44 -4.46 10.83
C VAL A 199 3.97 -4.55 10.38
N VAL A 200 3.46 -5.77 10.23
CA VAL A 200 2.05 -6.06 9.99
C VAL A 200 1.44 -6.73 11.22
N HIS A 201 0.41 -6.11 11.79
CA HIS A 201 -0.42 -6.70 12.84
C HIS A 201 -1.79 -7.09 12.26
N LEU A 202 -2.09 -8.38 12.28
CA LEU A 202 -3.42 -8.91 11.98
C LEU A 202 -4.12 -9.28 13.28
N VAL A 203 -5.28 -8.68 13.54
CA VAL A 203 -6.06 -8.88 14.76
C VAL A 203 -7.42 -9.47 14.44
N GLY A 204 -7.75 -10.57 15.11
CA GLY A 204 -9.06 -11.18 15.05
C GLY A 204 -9.21 -12.26 13.99
N GLY A 205 -10.45 -12.67 13.77
CA GLY A 205 -10.79 -13.69 12.80
C GLY A 205 -10.92 -13.11 11.40
N LEU A 206 -10.65 -13.94 10.41
CA LEU A 206 -11.00 -13.70 9.02
C LEU A 206 -12.36 -14.35 8.71
N MET A 207 -13.07 -13.82 7.73
CA MET A 207 -14.29 -14.48 7.25
C MET A 207 -13.97 -15.89 6.70
N GLN A 208 -14.98 -16.76 6.62
CA GLN A 208 -14.79 -18.10 6.05
C GLN A 208 -14.32 -17.99 4.60
N GLY A 209 -13.35 -18.83 4.22
CA GLY A 209 -12.69 -18.78 2.91
C GLY A 209 -11.18 -18.92 2.97
N GLU A 210 -10.53 -18.71 1.82
CA GLU A 210 -9.07 -18.70 1.68
C GLU A 210 -8.51 -17.28 1.70
N HIS A 211 -7.43 -17.09 2.45
CA HIS A 211 -6.77 -15.81 2.64
C HIS A 211 -5.25 -15.99 2.47
N THR A 212 -4.59 -15.12 1.71
CA THR A 212 -3.16 -15.26 1.41
C THR A 212 -2.40 -13.96 1.68
N ILE A 213 -1.79 -13.84 2.85
CA ILE A 213 -0.99 -12.65 3.18
C ILE A 213 0.45 -12.91 2.81
N THR A 214 0.92 -12.22 1.77
CA THR A 214 2.33 -12.16 1.38
C THR A 214 2.94 -10.85 1.89
N GLY A 215 4.23 -10.79 2.20
CA GLY A 215 4.85 -9.50 2.54
C GLY A 215 6.32 -9.62 2.91
N SER A 216 7.06 -8.53 2.79
CA SER A 216 8.48 -8.40 3.15
C SER A 216 8.72 -8.15 4.65
N ALA A 217 7.66 -7.83 5.39
CA ALA A 217 7.66 -7.39 6.78
C ALA A 217 7.55 -8.52 7.81
N ASP A 218 7.94 -8.21 9.05
CA ASP A 218 7.53 -9.01 10.21
C ASP A 218 6.00 -9.01 10.35
N LEU A 219 5.43 -10.20 10.58
CA LEU A 219 3.99 -10.41 10.63
C LEU A 219 3.58 -10.99 11.99
N PHE A 220 2.72 -10.26 12.69
CA PHE A 220 2.13 -10.68 13.95
C PHE A 220 0.65 -10.94 13.77
N VAL A 221 0.22 -12.16 14.09
CA VAL A 221 -1.17 -12.59 13.97
C VAL A 221 -1.73 -12.89 15.35
N TYR A 222 -2.67 -12.06 15.79
CA TYR A 222 -3.42 -12.21 17.03
C TYR A 222 -4.74 -12.91 16.75
N TRP A 223 -4.76 -14.23 16.93
CA TRP A 223 -5.89 -15.07 16.52
C TRP A 223 -6.82 -15.44 17.69
N PRO A 224 -8.15 -15.26 17.55
CA PRO A 224 -9.08 -15.61 18.61
C PRO A 224 -9.09 -17.12 18.86
N THR A 225 -8.76 -17.54 20.09
CA THR A 225 -8.61 -18.97 20.45
C THR A 225 -9.88 -19.81 20.25
N GLY A 226 -11.05 -19.16 20.22
CA GLY A 226 -12.33 -19.78 19.95
C GLY A 226 -12.63 -20.01 18.46
N ALA A 227 -11.92 -19.36 17.54
CA ALA A 227 -12.23 -19.35 16.12
C ALA A 227 -11.54 -20.48 15.34
N ALA A 228 -12.19 -20.93 14.27
CA ALA A 228 -11.68 -21.90 13.32
C ALA A 228 -10.53 -21.31 12.50
N LEU A 229 -9.46 -22.08 12.30
CA LEU A 229 -8.28 -21.69 11.54
C LEU A 229 -7.59 -22.93 11.01
N SER A 230 -7.32 -22.94 9.71
CA SER A 230 -6.33 -23.77 9.04
C SER A 230 -5.19 -22.86 8.61
N LEU A 231 -3.98 -23.09 9.11
CA LEU A 231 -2.84 -22.21 8.93
C LEU A 231 -1.75 -22.91 8.11
N THR A 232 -1.24 -22.19 7.13
CA THR A 232 0.05 -22.45 6.49
C THR A 232 0.87 -21.17 6.59
N ALA A 233 1.96 -21.20 7.35
CA ALA A 233 2.85 -20.07 7.52
C ALA A 233 4.24 -20.43 7.04
N GLU A 234 4.84 -19.58 6.23
CA GLU A 234 6.20 -19.75 5.70
C GLU A 234 7.01 -18.50 5.99
N ALA A 235 8.08 -18.65 6.78
CA ALA A 235 8.95 -17.54 7.16
C ALA A 235 10.34 -17.96 7.63
N ALA A 236 11.30 -17.03 7.67
CA ALA A 236 12.64 -17.34 8.17
C ALA A 236 12.62 -17.80 9.63
N GLN A 237 11.74 -17.21 10.44
CA GLN A 237 11.49 -17.66 11.81
C GLN A 237 9.99 -17.60 12.11
N ILE A 238 9.46 -18.70 12.65
CA ILE A 238 8.06 -18.78 13.10
C ILE A 238 8.04 -19.03 14.61
N ARG A 239 7.29 -18.20 15.34
CA ARG A 239 6.98 -18.41 16.75
C ARG A 239 5.50 -18.69 16.89
N ASN A 240 5.18 -19.95 17.20
CA ASN A 240 3.80 -20.38 17.38
C ASN A 240 3.38 -20.38 18.86
N GLY A 241 2.54 -19.41 19.25
CA GLY A 241 1.83 -19.38 20.54
C GLY A 241 0.40 -19.97 20.47
N LEU A 242 -0.07 -20.36 19.29
CA LEU A 242 -1.39 -20.97 19.10
C LEU A 242 -1.36 -22.46 19.43
N LYS A 243 -2.41 -22.95 20.10
CA LYS A 243 -2.60 -24.38 20.42
C LYS A 243 -3.08 -25.18 19.20
N LEU A 244 -2.28 -25.16 18.12
CA LEU A 244 -2.57 -25.85 16.87
C LEU A 244 -2.54 -27.37 17.03
N ARG A 245 -3.36 -28.06 16.23
CA ARG A 245 -3.42 -29.52 16.06
C ARG A 245 -2.73 -29.90 14.75
N SER A 246 -2.18 -31.12 14.72
CA SER A 246 -1.48 -31.69 13.55
C SER A 246 -0.35 -30.80 13.03
N VAL A 247 0.45 -30.25 13.94
CA VAL A 247 1.53 -29.33 13.58
C VAL A 247 2.62 -30.08 12.83
N THR A 248 2.95 -29.60 11.65
CA THR A 248 4.13 -30.03 10.88
C THR A 248 4.99 -28.81 10.63
N GLU A 249 6.28 -28.94 10.92
CA GLU A 249 7.28 -27.89 10.75
C GLU A 249 8.43 -28.45 9.92
N THR A 250 8.68 -27.83 8.77
CA THR A 250 9.75 -28.24 7.85
C THR A 250 10.55 -27.01 7.49
N THR A 251 11.88 -27.09 7.59
CA THR A 251 12.77 -26.01 7.15
C THR A 251 13.45 -26.42 5.85
N SER A 252 13.33 -25.59 4.82
CA SER A 252 13.98 -25.75 3.51
C SER A 252 14.51 -24.41 3.04
N GLU A 253 15.72 -24.38 2.48
CA GLU A 253 16.33 -23.17 1.91
C GLU A 253 16.35 -21.94 2.84
N GLY A 254 16.39 -22.15 4.17
CA GLY A 254 16.40 -21.08 5.16
C GLY A 254 15.01 -20.53 5.54
N LEU A 255 13.94 -21.06 4.95
CA LEU A 255 12.56 -20.77 5.33
C LEU A 255 11.96 -21.96 6.10
N THR A 256 11.23 -21.64 7.16
CA THR A 256 10.46 -22.58 7.96
C THR A 256 9.01 -22.51 7.54
N THR A 257 8.45 -23.65 7.17
CA THR A 257 7.02 -23.81 6.84
C THR A 257 6.33 -24.54 7.99
N LEU A 258 5.41 -23.85 8.66
CA LEU A 258 4.57 -24.36 9.71
C LEU A 258 3.13 -24.53 9.21
N THR A 259 2.59 -25.74 9.38
CA THR A 259 1.18 -26.04 9.07
C THR A 259 0.47 -26.55 10.31
N GLY A 260 -0.82 -26.25 10.46
CA GLY A 260 -1.62 -26.75 11.57
C GLY A 260 -3.03 -26.13 11.58
N TYR A 261 -3.89 -26.61 12.47
CA TYR A 261 -5.26 -26.09 12.57
C TYR A 261 -5.77 -25.98 14.01
N LEU A 262 -6.68 -25.06 14.31
CA LEU A 262 -7.30 -24.90 15.65
C LEU A 262 -8.61 -25.67 15.80
N LYS A 263 -9.54 -25.50 14.84
CA LYS A 263 -10.87 -26.14 14.74
C LYS A 263 -11.19 -26.38 13.25
N ASP A 264 -12.45 -26.67 12.91
CA ASP A 264 -12.97 -26.91 11.55
C ASP A 264 -12.26 -26.10 10.45
N PHE A 265 -12.06 -26.68 9.26
CA PHE A 265 -11.34 -26.07 8.12
C PHE A 265 -12.13 -24.96 7.38
N LYS A 266 -12.86 -24.10 8.10
CA LYS A 266 -13.72 -23.07 7.51
C LYS A 266 -12.97 -21.81 7.08
N THR A 267 -11.80 -21.57 7.66
CA THR A 267 -10.96 -20.39 7.36
C THR A 267 -9.54 -20.87 7.12
N ALA A 268 -9.06 -20.74 5.88
CA ALA A 268 -7.71 -21.09 5.49
C ALA A 268 -6.87 -19.81 5.37
N LEU A 269 -5.77 -19.75 6.12
CA LEU A 269 -4.85 -18.63 6.15
C LEU A 269 -3.48 -19.10 5.68
N ARG A 270 -3.01 -18.53 4.58
CA ARG A 270 -1.66 -18.71 4.06
C ARG A 270 -0.87 -17.44 4.34
N LEU A 271 0.24 -17.57 5.04
CA LEU A 271 1.15 -16.49 5.37
C LEU A 271 2.50 -16.78 4.72
N HIS A 272 3.07 -15.81 4.02
CA HIS A 272 4.39 -15.94 3.42
C HIS A 272 5.17 -14.64 3.59
N THR A 273 6.31 -14.72 4.27
CA THR A 273 7.24 -13.59 4.38
C THR A 273 8.68 -14.08 4.52
N PRO A 274 9.69 -13.43 3.92
CA PRO A 274 11.08 -13.74 4.20
C PRO A 274 11.52 -13.31 5.61
N ALA A 275 10.69 -12.57 6.34
CA ALA A 275 10.99 -12.06 7.68
C ALA A 275 10.49 -13.02 8.78
N ARG A 276 9.96 -12.48 9.89
CA ARG A 276 9.53 -13.27 11.05
C ARG A 276 8.01 -13.32 11.16
N ILE A 277 7.47 -14.46 11.60
CA ILE A 277 6.03 -14.62 11.92
C ILE A 277 5.85 -14.92 13.40
N GLY A 278 5.03 -14.10 14.08
CA GLY A 278 4.55 -14.35 15.43
C GLY A 278 3.06 -14.71 15.43
N LEU A 279 2.70 -15.88 15.95
CA LEU A 279 1.31 -16.32 16.06
C LEU A 279 0.90 -16.27 17.54
N LEU A 280 0.02 -15.35 17.91
CA LEU A 280 -0.36 -15.10 19.29
C LEU A 280 -1.84 -15.43 19.53
N PRO A 281 -2.17 -16.09 20.66
CA PRO A 281 -3.56 -16.26 21.06
C PRO A 281 -4.15 -14.90 21.47
N TRP A 282 -5.39 -14.65 21.04
CA TRP A 282 -6.17 -13.48 21.45
C TRP A 282 -7.48 -13.93 22.10
N ASP A 283 -7.91 -13.23 23.14
CA ASP A 283 -9.12 -13.55 23.91
C ASP A 283 -10.39 -12.89 23.34
N GLY A 284 -10.23 -12.03 22.33
CA GLY A 284 -11.33 -11.30 21.69
C GLY A 284 -11.73 -10.00 22.40
N SER A 285 -11.01 -9.60 23.45
CA SER A 285 -11.27 -8.38 24.20
C SER A 285 -10.26 -7.28 23.82
N GLY A 286 -10.78 -6.09 23.51
CA GLY A 286 -9.96 -4.90 23.26
C GLY A 286 -9.05 -4.97 22.02
N GLU A 287 -8.14 -4.01 21.90
CA GLU A 287 -7.00 -4.12 20.99
C GLU A 287 -5.90 -4.91 21.70
N PRO A 288 -5.25 -5.87 21.02
CA PRO A 288 -4.14 -6.59 21.61
C PRO A 288 -2.98 -5.64 21.94
N ASP A 289 -2.17 -6.01 22.91
CA ASP A 289 -0.92 -5.31 23.16
C ASP A 289 0.02 -5.58 21.97
N TYR A 290 0.32 -4.52 21.22
CA TYR A 290 1.19 -4.58 20.05
C TYR A 290 2.68 -4.56 20.44
N ALA A 291 3.01 -4.64 21.73
CA ALA A 291 4.39 -4.72 22.19
C ALA A 291 5.09 -5.96 21.62
N ASP A 292 6.23 -5.75 20.96
CA ASP A 292 7.14 -6.79 20.46
C ASP A 292 7.61 -7.79 21.56
N GLY A 293 7.38 -7.46 22.84
CA GLY A 293 7.85 -8.21 24.01
C GLY A 293 7.25 -9.60 24.20
N ASP A 294 6.08 -9.89 23.61
CA ASP A 294 5.45 -11.21 23.73
C ASP A 294 6.01 -12.25 22.75
N VAL A 295 6.80 -11.81 21.76
CA VAL A 295 7.46 -12.69 20.80
C VAL A 295 8.96 -12.43 20.83
N LEU A 296 9.63 -13.01 21.83
CA LEU A 296 11.09 -13.12 21.84
C LEU A 296 11.54 -14.01 20.67
N PHE A 297 11.63 -13.43 19.48
CA PHE A 297 12.43 -14.00 18.40
C PHE A 297 13.86 -14.05 18.92
N ALA A 298 14.49 -15.22 18.80
CA ALA A 298 15.92 -15.27 19.05
C ALA A 298 16.57 -14.25 18.11
N PRO A 299 17.57 -13.47 18.56
CA PRO A 299 18.33 -12.63 17.65
C PRO A 299 18.75 -13.50 16.46
N PRO A 300 18.73 -12.96 15.23
CA PRO A 300 19.21 -13.71 14.07
C PRO A 300 20.56 -14.32 14.44
N PRO A 301 20.81 -15.61 14.13
CA PRO A 301 22.08 -16.22 14.44
C PRO A 301 23.16 -15.27 13.96
N GLU A 302 24.07 -14.87 14.85
CA GLU A 302 25.19 -14.01 14.46
C GLU A 302 25.76 -14.60 13.17
N PRO A 303 25.96 -13.79 12.10
CA PRO A 303 26.65 -14.28 10.93
C PRO A 303 27.92 -14.96 11.45
N ALA A 304 28.07 -16.25 11.14
CA ALA A 304 29.12 -17.08 11.71
C ALA A 304 30.40 -16.26 11.72
N ALA A 305 30.92 -16.00 12.93
CA ALA A 305 32.04 -15.08 13.12
C ALA A 305 33.08 -15.41 12.06
N GLU A 306 33.39 -14.42 11.20
CA GLU A 306 34.57 -14.54 10.35
C GLU A 306 35.72 -14.98 11.25
N PRO A 307 36.48 -16.02 10.87
CA PRO A 307 37.52 -16.56 11.72
C PRO A 307 38.40 -15.41 12.19
N ALA A 308 38.50 -15.28 13.52
CA ALA A 308 39.10 -14.13 14.18
C ALA A 308 40.34 -13.64 13.44
N ALA A 309 40.31 -12.38 12.99
CA ALA A 309 41.48 -11.72 12.46
C ALA A 309 42.60 -11.85 13.50
N VAL A 310 43.65 -12.59 13.12
CA VAL A 310 44.87 -12.70 13.91
C VAL A 310 45.36 -11.27 14.18
N PRO A 311 45.62 -10.88 15.43
CA PRO A 311 46.06 -9.53 15.73
C PRO A 311 47.42 -9.32 15.08
N VAL A 312 47.47 -8.50 14.03
CA VAL A 312 48.72 -8.01 13.45
C VAL A 312 49.30 -7.06 14.50
N GLN A 313 50.25 -7.57 15.28
CA GLN A 313 51.16 -6.72 16.04
C GLN A 313 51.75 -5.70 15.08
N ALA A 314 51.79 -4.44 15.49
CA ALA A 314 52.41 -3.35 14.76
C ALA A 314 53.85 -3.73 14.41
N VAL A 315 54.05 -4.23 13.19
CA VAL A 315 55.37 -4.40 12.59
C VAL A 315 55.67 -3.11 11.85
N ASP A 316 56.81 -2.58 12.25
CA ASP A 316 57.46 -1.36 11.85
C ASP A 316 57.47 -1.12 10.33
N VAL A 317 57.59 0.16 9.98
CA VAL A 317 57.53 0.74 8.63
C VAL A 317 58.60 0.10 7.72
N GLY A 318 58.21 -0.88 6.89
CA GLY A 318 59.17 -1.53 5.96
C GLY A 318 58.61 -2.35 4.79
N MET A 319 57.32 -2.69 4.73
CA MET A 319 56.82 -3.63 3.70
C MET A 319 56.31 -3.01 2.39
N GLY A 320 56.03 -1.71 2.33
CA GLY A 320 55.53 -1.06 1.10
C GLY A 320 56.53 -1.05 -0.06
N THR A 321 57.82 -0.96 0.26
CA THR A 321 58.90 -0.95 -0.74
C THR A 321 59.31 -2.35 -1.21
N ALA A 322 59.08 -3.40 -0.41
CA ALA A 322 59.39 -4.78 -0.76
C ALA A 322 58.33 -5.38 -1.70
N VAL A 323 57.04 -5.15 -1.43
CA VAL A 323 55.94 -5.64 -2.27
C VAL A 323 55.93 -4.94 -3.63
N SER A 324 56.18 -3.62 -3.66
CA SER A 324 56.26 -2.88 -4.92
C SER A 324 57.43 -3.34 -5.81
N ARG A 325 58.55 -3.77 -5.19
CA ARG A 325 59.71 -4.31 -5.91
C ARG A 325 59.44 -5.73 -6.43
N ALA A 326 58.82 -6.59 -5.62
CA ALA A 326 58.46 -7.95 -6.04
C ALA A 326 57.40 -7.97 -7.16
N VAL A 327 56.42 -7.07 -7.11
CA VAL A 327 55.41 -6.92 -8.17
C VAL A 327 56.04 -6.39 -9.46
N ALA A 328 56.98 -5.45 -9.38
CA ALA A 328 57.71 -4.96 -10.54
C ALA A 328 58.62 -6.05 -11.17
N GLU A 329 59.28 -6.87 -10.37
CA GLU A 329 60.11 -7.98 -10.85
C GLU A 329 59.27 -9.08 -11.54
N VAL A 330 58.12 -9.43 -10.97
CA VAL A 330 57.20 -10.40 -11.59
C VAL A 330 56.61 -9.86 -12.89
N LEU A 331 56.22 -8.59 -12.94
CA LEU A 331 55.72 -7.96 -14.17
C LEU A 331 56.79 -7.89 -15.27
N THR A 332 58.05 -7.62 -14.90
CA THR A 332 59.16 -7.60 -15.86
C THR A 332 59.48 -9.01 -16.37
N SER A 333 59.37 -10.03 -15.53
CA SER A 333 59.57 -11.44 -15.91
C SER A 333 58.47 -11.95 -16.86
N ILE A 334 57.23 -11.54 -16.65
CA ILE A 334 56.08 -11.87 -17.51
C ILE A 334 56.20 -11.17 -18.88
N GLU A 335 56.66 -9.91 -18.92
CA GLU A 335 56.88 -9.17 -20.17
C GLU A 335 58.01 -9.77 -21.03
N LEU A 336 59.03 -10.35 -20.39
CA LEU A 336 60.15 -11.04 -21.06
C LEU A 336 59.76 -12.41 -21.64
N GLU A 337 58.86 -13.14 -20.99
CA GLU A 337 58.41 -14.47 -21.45
C GLU A 337 57.27 -14.42 -22.47
N LEU A 338 56.34 -13.46 -22.36
CA LEU A 338 55.11 -13.43 -23.16
C LEU A 338 55.07 -12.32 -24.23
N GLY A 339 56.06 -11.43 -24.25
CA GLY A 339 56.15 -10.31 -25.20
C GLY A 339 55.16 -9.18 -24.93
N PRO A 340 55.31 -8.00 -25.60
CA PRO A 340 54.63 -6.76 -25.21
C PRO A 340 53.11 -6.75 -25.38
N GLU A 341 52.52 -7.74 -26.07
CA GLU A 341 51.08 -7.79 -26.35
C GLU A 341 50.26 -8.67 -25.39
N TRP A 342 50.88 -9.22 -24.34
CA TRP A 342 50.20 -10.15 -23.41
C TRP A 342 48.95 -9.54 -22.74
N LYS A 343 48.97 -8.22 -22.47
CA LYS A 343 47.84 -7.47 -21.89
C LYS A 343 46.62 -7.45 -22.81
N HIS A 344 46.82 -7.43 -24.13
CA HIS A 344 45.71 -7.48 -25.10
C HIS A 344 45.13 -8.89 -25.23
N ARG A 345 45.96 -9.94 -25.13
CA ARG A 345 45.50 -11.34 -25.18
C ARG A 345 44.68 -11.75 -23.95
N PHE A 346 45.02 -11.24 -22.76
CA PHE A 346 44.24 -11.51 -21.55
C PHE A 346 42.88 -10.80 -21.55
N ALA A 347 42.81 -9.57 -22.06
CA ALA A 347 41.55 -8.86 -22.22
C ALA A 347 40.61 -9.56 -23.23
N ALA A 348 41.17 -10.18 -24.28
CA ALA A 348 40.41 -10.96 -25.26
C ALA A 348 39.82 -12.26 -24.66
N LEU A 349 40.57 -12.97 -23.82
CA LEU A 349 40.11 -14.20 -23.15
C LEU A 349 38.94 -13.96 -22.19
N GLU A 350 38.95 -12.83 -21.47
CA GLU A 350 37.84 -12.48 -20.55
C GLU A 350 36.56 -12.13 -21.33
N LEU A 351 36.70 -11.58 -22.54
CA LEU A 351 35.59 -11.20 -23.41
C LEU A 351 34.96 -12.44 -24.10
N GLU A 352 35.80 -13.41 -24.49
CA GLU A 352 35.37 -14.69 -25.05
C GLU A 352 34.62 -15.54 -24.02
N LYS A 353 35.06 -15.53 -22.75
CA LYS A 353 34.35 -16.19 -21.65
C LYS A 353 32.93 -15.61 -21.45
N ARG A 354 32.79 -14.29 -21.45
CA ARG A 354 31.48 -13.62 -21.29
C ARG A 354 30.54 -13.83 -22.49
N LEU A 355 31.08 -13.96 -23.70
CA LEU A 355 30.30 -14.28 -24.91
C LEU A 355 29.77 -15.71 -24.86
N THR A 356 30.58 -16.67 -24.41
CA THR A 356 30.15 -18.06 -24.25
C THR A 356 29.07 -18.21 -23.19
N GLU A 357 29.18 -17.47 -22.08
CA GLU A 357 28.16 -17.43 -21.02
C GLU A 357 26.84 -16.77 -21.49
N ALA A 358 26.92 -15.73 -22.33
CA ALA A 358 25.74 -15.08 -22.90
C ALA A 358 24.99 -15.96 -23.92
N ILE A 359 25.72 -16.65 -24.81
CA ILE A 359 25.13 -17.55 -25.81
C ILE A 359 24.48 -18.78 -25.13
N ALA A 360 25.07 -19.28 -24.03
CA ALA A 360 24.48 -20.36 -23.25
C ALA A 360 23.15 -19.94 -22.58
N ALA A 361 23.04 -18.68 -22.13
CA ALA A 361 21.81 -18.16 -21.52
C ALA A 361 20.67 -17.99 -22.56
N GLU A 362 21.00 -17.59 -23.78
CA GLU A 362 20.02 -17.36 -24.85
C GLU A 362 19.46 -18.68 -25.43
N LEU A 363 20.31 -19.71 -25.59
CA LEU A 363 19.88 -21.06 -25.97
C LEU A 363 18.96 -21.73 -24.94
N GLN A 364 19.11 -21.38 -23.66
CA GLN A 364 18.30 -21.93 -22.57
C GLN A 364 16.92 -21.26 -22.47
N SER A 365 16.82 -19.99 -22.90
CA SER A 365 15.56 -19.26 -23.06
C SER A 365 14.70 -19.85 -24.17
N ASP A 366 15.28 -20.12 -25.35
CA ASP A 366 14.55 -20.67 -26.50
C ASP A 366 14.05 -22.11 -26.29
N LEU A 367 14.74 -22.91 -25.46
CA LEU A 367 14.31 -24.26 -25.09
C LEU A 367 13.15 -24.29 -24.07
N THR A 368 12.86 -23.17 -23.40
CA THR A 368 11.71 -23.05 -22.47
C THR A 368 10.48 -22.42 -23.10
N ALA A 369 10.59 -21.90 -24.33
CA ALA A 369 9.51 -21.26 -25.08
C ALA A 369 8.93 -22.13 -26.23
N ALA A 370 9.43 -23.36 -26.41
CA ALA A 370 8.90 -24.39 -27.31
C ALA A 370 8.35 -25.57 -26.50
#